data_AF-A0A416E9I2-F1
#
_entry.id   AF-A0A416E9I2-F1
#
_cell.length_a   1.000
_cell.length_b   1.000
_cell.length_c   1.000
_cell.angle_alpha   90.00
_cell.angle_beta   90.00
_cell.angle_gamma   90.00
#
_symmetry.space_group_name_H-M   'P 1'
#
loop_
_entity.id
_entity.type
_entity.pdbx_description
1 polymer ?
#
loop_
_entity_poly.entity_id
_entity_poly.type
_entity_poly.pdbx_seq_one_letter_code
_entity_poly.pdbx_strand_id
1 'polypeptide(L)' 'MGLLEYWMRQCGFDYLSDLKYQKEWYSIITEMDHIDDYSIKEWQDAVSYLTEKHETCLETPSQARDYLIRCLNS' A
#
# COMPACT_ATOMS: atom_id res chain seq x y z
N MET A 1 -11.48 0.55 -9.22
CA MET A 1 -10.75 -0.42 -8.37
C MET A 1 -9.69 0.37 -7.65
N GLY A 2 -9.76 0.46 -6.33
CA GLY A 2 -8.80 1.21 -5.52
C GLY A 2 -7.47 0.48 -5.37
N LEU A 3 -6.43 1.17 -4.88
CA LEU A 3 -5.08 0.60 -4.69
C LEU A 3 -5.08 -0.62 -3.75
N LEU A 4 -5.83 -0.58 -2.65
CA LEU A 4 -5.94 -1.71 -1.73
C LEU A 4 -6.63 -2.92 -2.37
N GLU A 5 -7.67 -2.68 -3.19
CA GLU A 5 -8.36 -3.75 -3.93
C GLU A 5 -7.47 -4.37 -5.00
N TYR A 6 -6.61 -3.55 -5.62
CA TYR A 6 -5.59 -4.03 -6.55
C TYR A 6 -4.63 -5.00 -5.86
N TRP A 7 -4.03 -4.61 -4.73
CA TRP A 7 -3.10 -5.50 -4.02
C TRP A 7 -3.79 -6.74 -3.48
N MET A 8 -5.01 -6.62 -2.94
CA MET A 8 -5.80 -7.78 -2.54
C MET A 8 -5.92 -8.78 -3.70
N ARG A 9 -6.23 -8.30 -4.90
CA ARG A 9 -6.36 -9.14 -6.08
C ARG A 9 -5.03 -9.71 -6.59
N GLN A 10 -3.96 -8.91 -6.64
CA GLN A 10 -2.65 -9.37 -7.14
C GLN A 10 -1.98 -10.35 -6.19
N CYS A 11 -2.10 -10.13 -4.89
CA CYS A 11 -1.53 -11.01 -3.89
C CYS A 11 -2.40 -12.24 -3.60
N GLY A 12 -3.58 -12.35 -4.22
CA GLY A 12 -4.47 -13.51 -4.08
C GLY A 12 -5.17 -13.60 -2.73
N PHE A 13 -5.52 -12.47 -2.13
CA PHE A 13 -6.24 -12.40 -0.87
C PHE A 13 -7.74 -12.39 -1.06
N ASP A 14 -8.45 -13.07 -0.15
CA ASP A 14 -9.91 -13.10 -0.13
C ASP A 14 -10.50 -11.84 0.54
N TYR A 15 -9.76 -11.24 1.47
CA TYR A 15 -10.21 -10.06 2.23
C TYR A 15 -9.16 -8.94 2.27
N LEU A 16 -9.63 -7.69 2.27
CA LEU A 16 -8.76 -6.52 2.46
C LEU A 16 -7.98 -6.56 3.79
N SER A 17 -8.56 -7.14 4.84
CA SER A 17 -7.91 -7.30 6.14
C SER A 17 -6.65 -8.16 6.07
N ASP A 18 -6.54 -9.04 5.07
CA ASP A 18 -5.39 -9.92 4.92
C ASP A 18 -4.11 -9.15 4.59
N LEU A 19 -4.26 -7.97 3.96
CA LEU A 19 -3.14 -7.06 3.67
C LEU A 19 -2.44 -6.54 4.93
N LYS A 20 -3.10 -6.59 6.10
CA LYS A 20 -2.50 -6.15 7.36
C LYS A 20 -1.55 -7.19 7.97
N TYR A 21 -1.53 -8.44 7.47
CA TYR A 21 -0.64 -9.47 8.02
C TYR A 21 0.78 -9.27 7.51
N GLN A 22 1.74 -9.07 8.43
CA GLN A 22 3.16 -8.84 8.11
C GLN A 22 3.79 -9.87 7.17
N LYS A 23 3.38 -11.14 7.27
CA LYS A 23 3.85 -12.22 6.38
C LYS A 23 3.55 -11.96 4.89
N GLU A 24 2.58 -11.11 4.60
CA GLU A 24 2.11 -10.79 3.25
C GLU A 24 2.72 -9.49 2.69
N TRP A 25 3.42 -8.72 3.52
CA TRP A 25 3.96 -7.41 3.14
C TRP A 25 5.04 -7.49 2.06
N TYR A 26 5.78 -8.60 2.01
CA TYR A 26 6.75 -8.83 0.94
C TYR A 26 6.07 -8.86 -0.44
N SER A 27 4.95 -9.56 -0.57
CA SER A 27 4.17 -9.65 -1.82
C SER A 27 3.61 -8.28 -2.22
N ILE A 28 3.18 -7.48 -1.24
CA ILE A 28 2.69 -6.11 -1.48
C ILE A 28 3.83 -5.23 -2.00
N ILE A 29 5.01 -5.28 -1.37
CA ILE A 29 6.19 -4.50 -1.79
C ILE A 29 6.60 -4.84 -3.22
N THR A 30 6.63 -6.13 -3.60
CA THR A 30 7.01 -6.52 -4.97
C THR A 30 6.05 -6.00 -6.03
N GLU A 31 4.77 -5.83 -5.70
CA GLU A 31 3.78 -5.28 -6.63
C GLU A 31 3.83 -3.76 -6.74
N MET A 32 4.42 -3.04 -5.75
CA MET A 32 4.47 -1.57 -5.73
C MET A 32 5.33 -0.96 -6.84
N ASP A 33 6.36 -1.67 -7.30
CA ASP A 33 7.28 -1.18 -8.34
C ASP A 33 6.61 -1.06 -9.72
N HIS A 34 5.42 -1.62 -9.88
CA HIS A 34 4.67 -1.64 -11.13
C HIS A 34 3.49 -0.66 -11.17
N ILE A 35 3.36 0.22 -10.17
CA ILE A 35 2.16 1.03 -9.96
C ILE A 35 2.48 2.53 -9.95
N ASP A 36 2.12 3.23 -11.04
CA ASP A 36 2.17 4.70 -11.11
C ASP A 36 0.79 5.35 -11.43
N ASP A 37 -0.25 4.54 -11.73
CA ASP A 37 -1.54 5.05 -12.22
C ASP A 37 -2.54 5.48 -11.12
N TYR A 38 -2.18 5.32 -9.84
CA TYR A 38 -3.08 5.63 -8.72
C TYR A 38 -2.88 7.04 -8.17
N SER A 39 -3.97 7.66 -7.76
CA SER A 39 -3.95 9.01 -7.21
C SER A 39 -3.22 9.05 -5.86
N ILE A 40 -2.65 10.22 -5.52
CA ILE A 40 -2.01 10.42 -4.20
C ILE A 40 -2.97 10.11 -3.05
N LYS A 41 -4.27 10.38 -3.21
CA LYS A 41 -5.27 10.07 -2.20
C LYS A 41 -5.36 8.55 -1.94
N GLU A 42 -5.38 7.75 -3.00
CA GLU A 42 -5.43 6.29 -2.85
C GLU A 42 -4.17 5.74 -2.17
N TRP A 43 -3.01 6.34 -2.46
CA TRP A 43 -1.77 6.02 -1.77
C TRP A 43 -1.80 6.41 -0.28
N GLN A 44 -2.32 7.59 0.06
CA GLN A 44 -2.47 8.04 1.45
C GLN A 44 -3.45 7.16 2.23
N ASP A 45 -4.57 6.77 1.60
CA ASP A 45 -5.55 5.86 2.16
C ASP A 45 -4.92 4.49 2.42
N ALA A 46 -4.12 3.98 1.48
CA ALA A 46 -3.39 2.72 1.61
C ALA A 46 -2.33 2.76 2.72
N VAL A 47 -1.55 3.83 2.81
CA VAL A 47 -0.60 4.06 3.91
C VAL A 47 -1.34 4.05 5.25
N SER A 48 -2.42 4.83 5.36
CA SER A 48 -3.22 4.91 6.58
C SER A 48 -3.80 3.55 6.96
N TYR A 49 -4.27 2.77 5.98
CA TYR A 49 -4.86 1.46 6.22
C TYR A 49 -3.84 0.42 6.70
N LEU A 50 -2.69 0.34 6.02
CA LEU A 50 -1.69 -0.72 6.28
C LEU A 50 -0.82 -0.43 7.50
N THR A 51 -0.49 0.84 7.73
CA THR A 51 0.42 1.24 8.81
C THR A 51 -0.30 1.71 10.06
N GLU A 52 -1.62 1.95 9.97
CA GLU A 52 -2.44 2.61 10.99
C GLU A 52 -1.91 4.00 11.39
N LYS A 53 -1.05 4.60 10.53
CA LYS A 53 -0.51 5.95 10.69
C LYS A 53 -1.16 6.89 9.68
N HIS A 54 -1.71 7.98 10.17
CA HIS A 54 -2.17 9.06 9.30
C HIS A 54 -1.01 10.00 9.00
N GLU A 55 -0.40 9.83 7.83
CA GLU A 55 0.68 10.70 7.39
C GLU A 55 0.18 11.68 6.33
N THR A 56 -0.01 12.93 6.75
CA THR A 56 -0.59 14.02 5.95
C THR A 56 0.43 14.74 5.07
N CYS A 57 1.72 14.39 5.17
CA CYS A 57 2.81 15.05 4.47
C CYS A 57 3.19 14.38 3.14
N LEU A 58 2.46 13.36 2.70
CA LEU A 58 2.70 12.66 1.44
C LEU A 58 2.03 13.42 0.30
N GLU A 59 2.79 14.18 -0.48
CA GLU A 59 2.24 15.07 -1.52
C GLU A 59 2.26 14.45 -2.92
N THR A 60 3.05 13.38 -3.12
CA THR A 60 3.20 12.70 -4.40
C THR A 60 3.08 11.17 -4.25
N PRO A 61 2.57 10.45 -5.27
CA PRO A 61 2.49 8.99 -5.25
C PRO A 61 3.83 8.32 -4.93
N SER A 62 4.93 8.85 -5.50
CA SER A 62 6.28 8.33 -5.26
C SER A 62 6.72 8.47 -3.80
N GLN A 63 6.45 9.61 -3.15
CA GLN A 63 6.73 9.78 -1.72
C GLN A 63 5.92 8.79 -0.87
N ALA A 64 4.64 8.60 -1.18
CA ALA A 64 3.78 7.68 -0.46
C ALA A 64 4.21 6.22 -0.63
N ARG A 65 4.61 5.83 -1.84
CA ARG A 65 5.19 4.52 -2.13
C ARG A 65 6.46 4.29 -1.32
N ASP A 66 7.43 5.21 -1.39
CA ASP A 66 8.70 5.08 -0.69
C ASP A 66 8.50 5.01 0.83
N TYR A 67 7.56 5.78 1.37
CA TYR A 67 7.19 5.71 2.78
C TYR A 67 6.60 4.36 3.16
N LEU A 68 5.66 3.87 2.35
CA LEU A 68 4.99 2.60 2.60
C LEU A 68 5.98 1.44 2.55
N ILE A 69 6.89 1.40 1.58
CA ILE A 69 7.98 0.41 1.51
C ILE A 69 8.82 0.44 2.78
N ARG A 70 9.17 1.61 3.31
CA ARG A 70 9.92 1.72 4.58
C ARG A 70 9.12 1.18 5.77
N CYS A 71 7.82 1.43 5.83
CA CYS A 71 6.98 0.92 6.91
C CYS A 71 6.81 -0.59 6.86
N LEU A 72 6.68 -1.16 5.66
CA LEU A 72 6.47 -2.59 5.46
C LEU A 72 7.76 -3.43 5.59
N ASN A 73 8.94 -2.79 5.56
CA ASN A 73 10.23 -3.44 5.83
C ASN A 73 10.68 -3.33 7.30
N SER A 74 9.92 -2.64 8.16
CA SER A 74 10.28 -2.39 9.56
C SER A 74 9.67 -3.41 10.52
#